data_AF-W4RTZ1-F1
#
_entry.id   AF-W4RTZ1-F1
#
_cell.length_a   1.000
_cell.length_b   1.000
_cell.length_c   1.000
_cell.angle_alpha   90.00
_cell.angle_beta   90.00
_cell.angle_gamma   90.00
#
_symmetry.space_group_name_H-M   'P 1'
#
loop_
_entity.id
_entity.type
_entity.pdbx_description
1 polymer ?
#
loop_
_entity_poly.entity_id
_entity_poly.type
_entity_poly.pdbx_seq_one_letter_code
_entity_poly.pdbx_strand_id
1 'polypeptide(L)'
;MQKKLASLMYKHPVKIVLLTIMAVVLLAAGAKNVQMATGNETLVSSESMVYKNNQQLEEEFGGESIVILYEATDDQEVLTVDRLEHMKGLEAILNSHDNVYSVMSPVVLVEEISSKQADKYKEGIVEVSDGLNEMGGKLIEIGEQMEDNTSGEGQLPNIERQRSELNQGINNMIQGQEKLKAGTTNLVNGYSQFGAQTKEAGMKLEELDSKYDANDPKQKQQAEQIKRMSIQLIQLSEKMLQGAQKSAALPNVPDQTINGLKRIESGLSKQQGQFENFRAGKAKQTEDLKELSKGLIEMGGNLVEISDNLTTMNYYSDTLGPGLPEKQETLEYMVYDDSGKKREIFNEVIIDDHTMLMMVKFDGNVSDDVKSGVSKTIKSYLNENQIESTDTMVSGKPVLDDAIRSSMKESIQKMMMLSILFMVIILFFAFNVSWRLLPLAIILIAVIGTVGLMGWIQIPITMVSMAVFPILIGLGIDYAIQLQNRYTEEMAEEEEDHE
;
A
#
# COMPACT_ATOMS: atom_id res chain seq x y z
N MET A 1 58.89 -12.84 -32.26
CA MET A 1 57.50 -13.32 -32.10
C MET A 1 56.70 -13.18 -33.40
N GLN A 2 56.70 -12.01 -34.04
CA GLN A 2 55.99 -11.73 -35.30
C GLN A 2 56.32 -12.70 -36.46
N LYS A 3 57.60 -12.99 -36.73
CA LYS A 3 58.00 -13.94 -37.80
C LYS A 3 57.47 -15.38 -37.60
N LYS A 4 57.35 -15.84 -36.35
CA LYS A 4 56.76 -17.16 -36.03
C LYS A 4 55.25 -17.17 -36.26
N LEU A 5 54.55 -16.10 -35.87
CA LEU A 5 53.11 -15.94 -36.11
C LEU A 5 52.80 -15.93 -37.61
N ALA A 6 53.54 -15.15 -38.40
CA ALA A 6 53.39 -15.09 -39.85
C ALA A 6 53.61 -16.45 -40.52
N SER A 7 54.65 -17.19 -40.12
CA SER A 7 54.90 -18.54 -40.64
C SER A 7 53.80 -19.55 -40.31
N LEU A 8 53.13 -19.37 -39.15
CA LEU A 8 52.02 -20.22 -38.73
C LEU A 8 50.75 -19.91 -39.54
N MET A 9 50.49 -18.61 -39.80
CA MET A 9 49.41 -18.12 -40.66
C MET A 9 49.50 -18.65 -42.07
N TYR A 10 50.69 -18.60 -42.67
CA TYR A 10 50.92 -19.12 -44.01
C TYR A 10 50.76 -20.64 -44.10
N LYS A 11 51.17 -21.39 -43.06
CA LYS A 11 51.17 -22.86 -43.08
C LYS A 11 49.79 -23.48 -42.82
N HIS A 12 48.91 -22.79 -42.10
CA HIS A 12 47.59 -23.30 -41.71
C HIS A 12 46.45 -22.27 -41.86
N PRO A 13 46.21 -21.73 -43.07
CA PRO A 13 45.27 -20.63 -43.28
C PRO A 13 43.82 -21.01 -42.89
N VAL A 14 43.34 -22.18 -43.30
CA VAL A 14 41.97 -22.64 -43.02
C VAL A 14 41.73 -22.81 -41.51
N LYS A 15 42.70 -23.37 -40.78
CA LYS A 15 42.57 -23.57 -39.32
C LYS A 15 42.50 -22.23 -38.57
N ILE A 16 43.22 -21.23 -39.05
CA ILE A 16 43.26 -19.91 -38.42
C ILE A 16 41.97 -19.15 -38.70
N VAL A 17 41.44 -19.21 -39.92
CA VAL A 17 40.11 -18.65 -40.24
C VAL A 17 39.02 -19.31 -39.39
N LEU A 18 39.02 -20.65 -39.26
CA LEU A 18 38.07 -21.36 -38.41
C LEU A 18 38.17 -20.94 -36.93
N LEU A 19 39.40 -20.78 -36.42
CA LEU A 19 39.64 -20.36 -35.04
C LEU A 19 39.15 -18.92 -34.81
N THR A 20 39.39 -18.01 -35.76
CA THR A 20 38.87 -16.64 -35.70
C THR A 20 37.35 -16.60 -35.74
N ILE A 21 36.72 -17.36 -36.63
CA ILE A 21 35.25 -17.46 -36.70
C ILE A 21 34.70 -18.01 -35.37
N MET A 22 35.33 -19.06 -34.82
CA MET A 22 34.93 -19.62 -33.53
C MET A 22 35.07 -18.60 -32.39
N ALA A 23 36.15 -17.79 -32.37
CA ALA A 23 36.32 -16.72 -31.41
C ALA A 23 35.25 -15.63 -31.54
N VAL A 24 34.92 -15.23 -32.77
CA VAL A 24 33.84 -14.25 -33.04
C VAL A 24 32.49 -14.79 -32.59
N VAL A 25 32.17 -16.06 -32.87
CA VAL A 25 30.92 -16.70 -32.42
C VAL A 25 30.85 -16.76 -30.90
N LEU A 26 31.95 -17.11 -30.23
CA LEU A 26 32.03 -17.15 -28.76
C LEU A 26 31.83 -15.76 -28.14
N LEU A 27 32.46 -14.72 -28.71
CA LEU A 27 32.23 -13.35 -28.28
C LEU A 27 30.78 -12.94 -28.54
N ALA A 28 30.26 -13.15 -29.74
CA ALA A 28 28.89 -12.81 -30.12
C ALA A 28 27.84 -13.48 -29.21
N ALA A 29 28.10 -14.69 -28.72
CA ALA A 29 27.23 -15.35 -27.75
C ALA A 29 27.06 -14.54 -26.45
N GLY A 30 28.10 -13.84 -26.02
CA GLY A 30 28.07 -12.95 -24.85
C GLY A 30 27.16 -11.74 -25.04
N ALA A 31 26.86 -11.32 -26.28
CA ALA A 31 26.03 -10.14 -26.55
C ALA A 31 24.60 -10.29 -26.01
N LYS A 32 24.11 -11.53 -25.84
CA LYS A 32 22.80 -11.82 -25.23
C LYS A 32 22.74 -11.50 -23.74
N ASN A 33 23.89 -11.49 -23.06
CA ASN A 33 24.00 -11.25 -21.63
C ASN A 33 24.24 -9.77 -21.30
N VAL A 34 24.23 -8.90 -22.32
CA VAL A 34 24.43 -7.47 -22.12
C VAL A 34 23.21 -6.87 -21.45
N GLN A 35 23.45 -6.26 -20.29
CA GLN A 35 22.45 -5.53 -19.54
C GLN A 35 22.60 -4.02 -19.81
N MET A 36 21.49 -3.30 -19.78
CA MET A 36 21.49 -1.84 -19.78
C MET A 36 21.31 -1.37 -18.35
N ALA A 37 22.20 -0.50 -17.88
CA ALA A 37 22.12 0.05 -16.55
C ALA A 37 21.57 1.49 -16.60
N THR A 38 20.56 1.74 -15.78
CA THR A 38 19.87 3.02 -15.62
C THR A 38 19.73 3.43 -14.15
N GLY A 39 20.07 2.54 -13.22
CA GLY A 39 19.88 2.73 -11.79
C GLY A 39 21.03 3.46 -11.11
N ASN A 40 20.99 3.42 -9.77
CA ASN A 40 21.95 4.12 -8.91
C ASN A 40 23.39 3.58 -9.06
N GLU A 41 23.55 2.34 -9.52
CA GLU A 41 24.85 1.73 -9.87
C GLU A 41 25.59 2.47 -10.99
N THR A 42 24.88 3.29 -11.78
CA THR A 42 25.49 4.16 -12.79
C THR A 42 26.01 5.48 -12.22
N LEU A 43 25.52 5.87 -11.04
CA LEU A 43 25.82 7.15 -10.39
C LEU A 43 26.85 6.99 -9.28
N VAL A 44 26.82 5.87 -8.57
CA VAL A 44 27.68 5.60 -7.42
C VAL A 44 28.24 4.17 -7.51
N SER A 45 29.51 4.00 -7.16
CA SER A 45 30.15 2.69 -7.12
C SER A 45 29.47 1.75 -6.13
N SER A 46 29.27 0.50 -6.54
CA SER A 46 28.71 -0.58 -5.72
C SER A 46 29.54 -0.88 -4.46
N GLU A 47 30.83 -0.54 -4.46
CA GLU A 47 31.70 -0.73 -3.30
C GLU A 47 31.57 0.36 -2.24
N SER A 48 30.91 1.47 -2.57
CA SER A 48 30.76 2.60 -1.65
C SER A 48 29.84 2.28 -0.48
N MET A 49 30.10 2.89 0.68
CA MET A 49 29.21 2.80 1.84
C MET A 49 27.81 3.34 1.53
N VAL A 50 27.69 4.35 0.67
CA VAL A 50 26.40 4.93 0.29
C VAL A 50 25.54 3.90 -0.45
N TYR A 51 26.12 3.18 -1.41
CA TYR A 51 25.42 2.13 -2.14
C TYR A 51 24.99 0.99 -1.21
N LYS A 52 25.89 0.50 -0.36
CA LYS A 52 25.62 -0.57 0.60
C LYS A 52 24.55 -0.19 1.64
N ASN A 53 24.58 1.05 2.14
CA ASN A 53 23.56 1.56 3.06
C ASN A 53 22.19 1.69 2.39
N ASN A 54 22.14 2.13 1.13
CA ASN A 54 20.90 2.19 0.37
C ASN A 54 20.32 0.79 0.14
N GLN A 55 21.16 -0.18 -0.19
CA GLN A 55 20.76 -1.57 -0.36
C GLN A 55 20.12 -2.15 0.91
N GLN A 56 20.70 -1.88 2.08
CA GLN A 56 20.13 -2.29 3.37
C GLN A 56 18.82 -1.57 3.70
N LEU A 57 18.71 -0.28 3.37
CA LEU A 57 17.47 0.47 3.54
C LEU A 57 16.34 -0.15 2.71
N GLU A 58 16.62 -0.53 1.46
CA GLU A 58 15.64 -1.18 0.58
C GLU A 58 15.24 -2.57 1.09
N GLU A 59 16.16 -3.34 1.68
CA GLU A 59 15.85 -4.64 2.29
C GLU A 59 14.93 -4.52 3.52
N GLU A 60 15.16 -3.51 4.38
CA GLU A 60 14.37 -3.34 5.61
C GLU A 60 13.02 -2.64 5.39
N PHE A 61 12.97 -1.65 4.49
CA PHE A 61 11.81 -0.78 4.34
C PHE A 61 11.05 -0.99 3.03
N GLY A 62 11.49 -1.90 2.17
CA GLY A 62 11.00 -2.07 0.81
C GLY A 62 11.75 -1.15 -0.17
N GLY A 63 11.80 -1.58 -1.42
CA GLY A 63 12.54 -0.93 -2.48
C GLY A 63 11.79 0.26 -3.10
N GLU A 64 12.08 0.46 -4.37
CA GLU A 64 11.47 1.49 -5.21
C GLU A 64 9.94 1.31 -5.31
N SER A 65 9.24 2.37 -5.69
CA SER A 65 7.80 2.36 -5.88
C SER A 65 7.37 2.80 -7.27
N ILE A 66 6.30 2.20 -7.75
CA ILE A 66 5.48 2.74 -8.83
C ILE A 66 4.36 3.56 -8.21
N VAL A 67 4.07 4.70 -8.84
CA VAL A 67 2.96 5.58 -8.45
C VAL A 67 1.98 5.61 -9.61
N ILE A 68 0.71 5.40 -9.31
CA ILE A 68 -0.39 5.46 -10.27
C ILE A 68 -1.30 6.58 -9.82
N LEU A 69 -1.47 7.58 -10.68
CA LEU A 69 -2.40 8.68 -10.47
C LEU A 69 -3.70 8.38 -11.23
N TYR A 70 -4.81 8.67 -10.57
CA TYR A 70 -6.15 8.71 -11.14
C TYR A 70 -6.58 10.18 -11.10
N GLU A 71 -6.82 10.77 -12.27
CA GLU A 71 -7.22 12.16 -12.43
C GLU A 71 -8.61 12.22 -13.04
N ALA A 72 -9.55 12.87 -12.37
CA ALA A 72 -10.89 13.12 -12.91
C ALA A 72 -10.79 14.18 -14.01
N THR A 73 -11.32 13.87 -15.20
CA THR A 73 -11.31 14.79 -16.34
C THR A 73 -12.59 15.61 -16.46
N ASP A 74 -13.59 15.30 -15.65
CA ASP A 74 -14.85 16.02 -15.55
C ASP A 74 -14.91 16.88 -14.29
N ASP A 75 -15.97 17.68 -14.16
CA ASP A 75 -16.23 18.48 -12.95
C ASP A 75 -16.68 17.61 -11.75
N GLN A 76 -16.60 16.27 -11.86
CA GLN A 76 -16.95 15.36 -10.78
C GLN A 76 -15.73 15.08 -9.89
N GLU A 77 -16.01 14.82 -8.62
CA GLU A 77 -14.97 14.41 -7.68
C GLU A 77 -14.36 13.06 -8.11
N VAL A 78 -13.04 12.94 -7.96
CA VAL A 78 -12.26 11.75 -8.27
C VAL A 78 -12.63 10.55 -7.40
N LEU A 79 -13.18 10.81 -6.21
CA LEU A 79 -13.58 9.78 -5.26
C LEU A 79 -14.96 9.24 -5.60
N THR A 80 -15.02 8.19 -6.42
CA THR A 80 -16.26 7.47 -6.71
C THR A 80 -16.11 5.97 -6.45
N VAL A 81 -17.22 5.31 -6.10
CA VAL A 81 -17.24 3.85 -5.91
C VAL A 81 -16.68 3.12 -7.13
N ASP A 82 -17.13 3.48 -8.34
CA ASP A 82 -16.68 2.85 -9.59
C ASP A 82 -15.15 2.97 -9.80
N ARG A 83 -14.57 4.15 -9.51
CA ARG A 83 -13.13 4.37 -9.60
C ARG A 83 -12.36 3.55 -8.57
N LEU A 84 -12.91 3.40 -7.35
CA LEU A 84 -12.33 2.54 -6.33
C LEU A 84 -12.47 1.05 -6.66
N GLU A 85 -13.56 0.61 -7.27
CA GLU A 85 -13.72 -0.79 -7.71
C GLU A 85 -12.72 -1.17 -8.80
N HIS A 86 -12.52 -0.29 -9.78
CA HIS A 86 -11.47 -0.49 -10.77
C HIS A 86 -10.08 -0.51 -10.13
N MET A 87 -9.80 0.41 -9.20
CA MET A 87 -8.55 0.42 -8.46
C MET A 87 -8.34 -0.87 -7.65
N LYS A 88 -9.40 -1.41 -7.05
CA LYS A 88 -9.40 -2.70 -6.35
C LYS A 88 -9.10 -3.87 -7.30
N GLY A 89 -9.60 -3.82 -8.54
CA GLY A 89 -9.28 -4.81 -9.56
C GLY A 89 -7.78 -4.85 -9.88
N LEU A 90 -7.14 -3.68 -10.01
CA LEU A 90 -5.69 -3.60 -10.17
C LEU A 90 -4.94 -4.12 -8.94
N GLU A 91 -5.38 -3.74 -7.75
CA GLU A 91 -4.79 -4.17 -6.48
C GLU A 91 -4.81 -5.70 -6.35
N ALA A 92 -5.91 -6.37 -6.72
CA ALA A 92 -6.01 -7.83 -6.69
C ALA A 92 -4.96 -8.52 -7.60
N ILE A 93 -4.65 -7.92 -8.76
CA ILE A 93 -3.61 -8.41 -9.66
C ILE A 93 -2.22 -8.19 -9.05
N LEU A 94 -1.99 -7.04 -8.44
CA LEU A 94 -0.70 -6.68 -7.85
C LEU A 94 -0.38 -7.51 -6.61
N ASN A 95 -1.37 -7.76 -5.75
CA ASN A 95 -1.22 -8.59 -4.56
C ASN A 95 -0.91 -10.07 -4.89
N SER A 96 -1.10 -10.50 -6.14
CA SER A 96 -0.71 -11.84 -6.60
C SER A 96 0.77 -11.96 -7.01
N HIS A 97 1.51 -10.85 -7.04
CA HIS A 97 2.93 -10.84 -7.40
C HIS A 97 3.83 -10.97 -6.18
N ASP A 98 4.65 -12.03 -6.13
CA ASP A 98 5.55 -12.33 -5.01
C ASP A 98 6.60 -11.26 -4.67
N ASN A 99 6.80 -10.25 -5.54
CA ASN A 99 7.83 -9.21 -5.38
C ASN A 99 7.24 -7.82 -5.06
N VAL A 100 5.93 -7.75 -4.79
CA VAL A 100 5.23 -6.54 -4.35
C VAL A 100 5.18 -6.58 -2.82
N TYR A 101 5.91 -5.66 -2.19
CA TYR A 101 5.99 -5.54 -0.74
C TYR A 101 4.68 -4.98 -0.14
N SER A 102 4.12 -3.94 -0.76
CA SER A 102 2.88 -3.33 -0.28
C SER A 102 2.20 -2.51 -1.37
N VAL A 103 0.88 -2.52 -1.40
CA VAL A 103 0.06 -1.56 -2.15
C VAL A 103 -0.59 -0.60 -1.16
N MET A 104 -0.52 0.71 -1.44
CA MET A 104 -1.17 1.76 -0.66
C MET A 104 -2.10 2.55 -1.57
N SER A 105 -3.38 2.58 -1.25
CA SER A 105 -4.42 3.19 -2.08
C SER A 105 -5.59 3.64 -1.20
N PRO A 106 -6.51 4.49 -1.70
CA PRO A 106 -7.76 4.77 -0.99
C PRO A 106 -8.59 3.50 -0.75
N VAL A 107 -8.51 2.50 -1.64
CA VAL A 107 -9.20 1.20 -1.48
C VAL A 107 -8.74 0.50 -0.20
N VAL A 108 -7.42 0.34 0.00
CA VAL A 108 -6.87 -0.29 1.21
C VAL A 108 -7.36 0.40 2.47
N LEU A 109 -7.39 1.74 2.47
CA LEU A 109 -7.84 2.51 3.65
C LEU A 109 -9.34 2.37 3.90
N VAL A 110 -10.16 2.37 2.85
CA VAL A 110 -11.61 2.17 2.95
C VAL A 110 -11.92 0.75 3.45
N GLU A 111 -11.25 -0.27 2.91
CA GLU A 111 -11.45 -1.66 3.34
C GLU A 111 -10.98 -1.89 4.77
N GLU A 112 -9.88 -1.28 5.19
CA GLU A 112 -9.41 -1.31 6.58
C GLU A 112 -10.42 -0.66 7.54
N ILE A 113 -11.02 0.47 7.14
CA ILE A 113 -12.11 1.10 7.90
C ILE A 113 -13.34 0.18 7.94
N SER A 114 -13.73 -0.38 6.79
CA SER A 114 -14.86 -1.29 6.65
C SER A 114 -14.70 -2.52 7.55
N SER A 115 -13.51 -3.12 7.58
CA SER A 115 -13.17 -4.23 8.47
C SER A 115 -13.29 -3.84 9.95
N LYS A 116 -12.73 -2.70 10.34
CA LYS A 116 -12.82 -2.22 11.74
C LYS A 116 -14.25 -1.86 12.14
N GLN A 117 -15.07 -1.38 11.22
CA GLN A 117 -16.48 -1.10 11.48
C GLN A 117 -17.26 -2.41 11.61
N ALA A 118 -17.02 -3.40 10.74
CA ALA A 118 -17.65 -4.71 10.82
C ALA A 118 -17.40 -5.36 12.20
N ASP A 119 -16.16 -5.37 12.68
CA ASP A 119 -15.82 -5.91 14.00
C ASP A 119 -16.58 -5.20 15.13
N LYS A 120 -16.67 -3.86 15.08
CA LYS A 120 -17.46 -3.09 16.06
C LYS A 120 -18.96 -3.36 15.98
N TYR A 121 -19.52 -3.55 14.79
CA TYR A 121 -20.93 -3.91 14.64
C TYR A 121 -21.20 -5.30 15.23
N LYS A 122 -20.30 -6.26 15.04
CA LYS A 122 -20.39 -7.60 15.67
C LYS A 122 -20.40 -7.47 17.20
N GLU A 123 -19.46 -6.72 17.75
CA GLU A 123 -19.39 -6.46 19.20
C GLU A 123 -20.68 -5.78 19.72
N GLY A 124 -21.17 -4.76 19.01
CA GLY A 124 -22.39 -4.04 19.39
C GLY A 124 -23.66 -4.89 19.30
N ILE A 125 -23.78 -5.78 18.32
CA ILE A 125 -24.90 -6.72 18.21
C ILE A 125 -24.91 -7.69 19.41
N VAL A 126 -23.74 -8.19 19.84
CA VAL A 126 -23.63 -9.03 21.03
C VAL A 126 -24.09 -8.27 22.28
N GLU A 127 -23.63 -7.04 22.48
CA GLU A 127 -24.03 -6.24 23.65
C GLU A 127 -25.54 -5.97 23.68
N VAL A 128 -26.15 -5.64 22.53
CA VAL A 128 -27.61 -5.46 22.42
C VAL A 128 -28.35 -6.78 22.65
N SER A 129 -27.85 -7.88 22.09
CA SER A 129 -28.42 -9.21 22.27
C SER A 129 -28.44 -9.61 23.74
N ASP A 130 -27.32 -9.49 24.44
CA ASP A 130 -27.19 -9.81 25.85
C ASP A 130 -28.14 -8.95 26.71
N GLY A 131 -28.22 -7.64 26.41
CA GLY A 131 -29.13 -6.72 27.09
C GLY A 131 -30.61 -7.06 26.90
N LEU A 132 -31.01 -7.48 25.70
CA LEU A 132 -32.37 -7.92 25.40
C LEU A 132 -32.72 -9.24 26.09
N ASN A 133 -31.78 -10.19 26.16
CA ASN A 133 -31.96 -11.45 26.86
C ASN A 133 -32.16 -11.23 28.37
N GLU A 134 -31.32 -10.39 28.98
CA GLU A 134 -31.44 -10.05 30.41
C GLU A 134 -32.77 -9.33 30.71
N MET A 135 -33.17 -8.38 29.85
CA MET A 135 -34.45 -7.68 29.99
C MET A 135 -35.64 -8.62 29.82
N GLY A 136 -35.59 -9.51 28.81
CA GLY A 136 -36.62 -10.49 28.54
C GLY A 136 -36.82 -11.47 29.69
N GLY A 137 -35.72 -12.03 30.21
CA GLY A 137 -35.75 -12.93 31.36
C GLY A 137 -36.36 -12.28 32.62
N LYS A 138 -36.02 -11.02 32.91
CA LYS A 138 -36.59 -10.27 34.04
C LYS A 138 -38.08 -10.00 33.86
N LEU A 139 -38.55 -9.71 32.65
CA LEU A 139 -39.97 -9.47 32.37
C LEU A 139 -40.80 -10.76 32.52
N ILE A 140 -40.26 -11.90 32.08
CA ILE A 140 -40.86 -13.23 32.32
C ILE A 140 -40.96 -13.49 33.83
N GLU A 141 -39.87 -13.29 34.58
CA GLU A 141 -39.84 -13.50 36.02
C GLU A 141 -40.88 -12.63 36.76
N ILE A 142 -40.99 -11.34 36.40
CA ILE A 142 -42.00 -10.43 36.96
C ILE A 142 -43.41 -10.94 36.63
N GLY A 143 -43.64 -11.35 35.38
CA GLY A 143 -44.93 -11.86 34.93
C GLY A 143 -45.35 -13.14 35.67
N GLU A 144 -44.45 -14.12 35.81
CA GLU A 144 -44.70 -15.37 36.54
C GLU A 144 -45.03 -15.11 38.02
N GLN A 145 -44.27 -14.22 38.68
CA GLN A 145 -44.52 -13.86 40.08
C GLN A 145 -45.82 -13.07 40.29
N MET A 146 -46.27 -12.32 39.28
CA MET A 146 -47.59 -11.68 39.29
C MET A 146 -48.72 -12.70 39.08
N GLU A 147 -48.50 -13.76 38.31
CA GLU A 147 -49.48 -14.85 38.13
C GLU A 147 -49.65 -15.68 39.41
N ASP A 148 -48.56 -16.08 40.05
CA ASP A 148 -48.58 -16.91 41.27
C ASP A 148 -49.30 -16.23 42.45
N ASN A 149 -49.18 -14.90 42.58
CA ASN A 149 -49.83 -14.12 43.63
C ASN A 149 -51.34 -13.88 43.41
N THR A 150 -51.92 -14.32 42.30
CA THR A 150 -53.38 -14.28 42.09
C THR A 150 -54.12 -15.51 42.64
N SER A 151 -53.39 -16.53 43.12
CA SER A 151 -53.94 -17.86 43.49
C SER A 151 -54.12 -18.11 44.99
N GLY A 152 -53.77 -17.17 45.88
CA GLY A 152 -53.94 -17.33 47.33
C GLY A 152 -54.09 -15.99 48.08
N GLU A 153 -54.63 -16.04 49.31
CA GLU A 153 -54.77 -14.90 50.25
C GLU A 153 -53.40 -14.33 50.75
N GLY A 154 -52.35 -14.43 49.94
CA GLY A 154 -51.01 -13.91 50.21
C GLY A 154 -50.90 -12.42 49.87
N GLN A 155 -50.04 -11.73 50.63
CA GLN A 155 -49.71 -10.31 50.44
C GLN A 155 -49.41 -9.99 48.97
N LEU A 156 -49.98 -8.87 48.46
CA LEU A 156 -49.64 -8.35 47.13
C LEU A 156 -48.11 -8.36 46.94
N PRO A 157 -47.61 -8.79 45.76
CA PRO A 157 -46.18 -8.76 45.49
C PRO A 157 -45.65 -7.35 45.73
N ASN A 158 -44.40 -7.26 46.18
CA ASN A 158 -43.72 -5.99 46.39
C ASN A 158 -43.36 -5.37 45.03
N ILE A 159 -44.39 -5.00 44.25
CA ILE A 159 -44.32 -4.39 42.92
C ILE A 159 -43.48 -3.10 42.98
N GLU A 160 -43.45 -2.42 44.13
CA GLU A 160 -42.56 -1.28 44.39
C GLU A 160 -41.08 -1.66 44.37
N ARG A 161 -40.71 -2.82 44.94
CA ARG A 161 -39.32 -3.31 44.92
C ARG A 161 -38.89 -3.75 43.52
N GLN A 162 -39.75 -4.47 42.79
CA GLN A 162 -39.43 -4.95 41.44
C GLN A 162 -39.46 -3.86 40.37
N ARG A 163 -40.35 -2.86 40.49
CA ARG A 163 -40.28 -1.64 39.68
C ARG A 163 -39.05 -0.80 40.01
N SER A 164 -38.65 -0.74 41.29
CA SER A 164 -37.39 -0.10 41.67
C SER A 164 -36.20 -0.80 41.01
N GLU A 165 -36.19 -2.13 40.97
CA GLU A 165 -35.14 -2.92 40.31
C GLU A 165 -35.15 -2.77 38.77
N LEU A 166 -36.33 -2.68 38.12
CA LEU A 166 -36.46 -2.41 36.67
C LEU A 166 -36.06 -0.97 36.30
N ASN A 167 -36.52 0.03 37.05
CA ASN A 167 -36.05 1.41 36.90
C ASN A 167 -34.55 1.51 37.16
N GLN A 168 -34.03 0.77 38.14
CA GLN A 168 -32.59 0.68 38.39
C GLN A 168 -31.85 -0.01 37.24
N GLY A 169 -32.42 -1.03 36.60
CA GLY A 169 -31.86 -1.67 35.41
C GLY A 169 -31.80 -0.73 34.19
N ILE A 170 -32.88 0.02 33.92
CA ILE A 170 -32.92 1.03 32.86
C ILE A 170 -31.96 2.18 33.18
N ASN A 171 -31.90 2.63 34.44
CA ASN A 171 -30.98 3.66 34.87
C ASN A 171 -29.52 3.16 34.85
N ASN A 172 -29.27 1.88 35.12
CA ASN A 172 -27.95 1.24 34.95
C ASN A 172 -27.56 1.12 33.46
N MET A 173 -28.50 0.85 32.56
CA MET A 173 -28.25 0.89 31.11
C MET A 173 -28.00 2.32 30.62
N ILE A 174 -28.80 3.30 31.06
CA ILE A 174 -28.58 4.72 30.76
C ILE A 174 -27.21 5.15 31.31
N GLN A 175 -26.87 4.80 32.54
CA GLN A 175 -25.55 5.06 33.13
C GLN A 175 -24.44 4.25 32.45
N GLY A 176 -24.70 3.04 31.96
CA GLY A 176 -23.74 2.21 31.22
C GLY A 176 -23.42 2.84 29.87
N GLN A 177 -24.45 3.28 29.15
CA GLN A 177 -24.34 4.01 27.88
C GLN A 177 -23.73 5.42 28.07
N GLU A 178 -24.07 6.12 29.16
CA GLU A 178 -23.43 7.40 29.55
C GLU A 178 -21.99 7.19 30.04
N LYS A 179 -21.66 6.08 30.71
CA LYS A 179 -20.28 5.69 31.10
C LYS A 179 -19.47 5.16 29.93
N LEU A 180 -20.08 4.57 28.91
CA LEU A 180 -19.45 4.22 27.64
C LEU A 180 -19.13 5.50 26.86
N LYS A 181 -20.11 6.42 26.72
CA LYS A 181 -19.91 7.75 26.14
C LYS A 181 -18.86 8.59 26.89
N ALA A 182 -18.92 8.59 28.22
CA ALA A 182 -17.93 9.26 29.07
C ALA A 182 -16.62 8.48 29.12
N GLY A 183 -16.63 7.16 28.95
CA GLY A 183 -15.47 6.27 28.97
C GLY A 183 -14.62 6.45 27.73
N THR A 184 -15.23 6.54 26.54
CA THR A 184 -14.53 6.92 25.31
C THR A 184 -14.00 8.35 25.39
N THR A 185 -14.79 9.28 25.92
CA THR A 185 -14.36 10.68 26.15
C THR A 185 -13.22 10.78 27.17
N ASN A 186 -13.28 10.03 28.27
CA ASN A 186 -12.26 9.99 29.33
C ASN A 186 -11.03 9.21 28.90
N LEU A 187 -11.17 8.22 28.01
CA LEU A 187 -10.05 7.52 27.37
C LEU A 187 -9.31 8.48 26.45
N VAL A 188 -10.03 9.18 25.56
CA VAL A 188 -9.46 10.23 24.70
C VAL A 188 -8.79 11.33 25.53
N ASN A 189 -9.48 11.86 26.54
CA ASN A 189 -8.93 12.89 27.42
C ASN A 189 -7.76 12.37 28.28
N GLY A 190 -7.80 11.11 28.72
CA GLY A 190 -6.75 10.47 29.51
C GLY A 190 -5.49 10.20 28.69
N TYR A 191 -5.61 9.66 27.46
CA TYR A 191 -4.50 9.51 26.52
C TYR A 191 -3.92 10.88 26.12
N SER A 192 -4.77 11.89 25.91
CA SER A 192 -4.34 13.25 25.57
C SER A 192 -3.60 13.92 26.74
N GLN A 193 -4.15 13.87 27.96
CA GLN A 193 -3.56 14.46 29.15
C GLN A 193 -2.26 13.76 29.57
N PHE A 194 -2.24 12.43 29.56
CA PHE A 194 -1.04 11.66 29.87
C PHE A 194 0.02 11.80 28.78
N GLY A 195 -0.39 11.83 27.49
CA GLY A 195 0.49 12.15 26.37
C GLY A 195 1.15 13.52 26.55
N ALA A 196 0.38 14.56 26.85
CA ALA A 196 0.91 15.90 27.09
C ALA A 196 1.91 15.95 28.28
N GLN A 197 1.60 15.30 29.41
CA GLN A 197 2.48 15.23 30.57
C GLN A 197 3.77 14.42 30.28
N THR A 198 3.67 13.35 29.49
CA THR A 198 4.81 12.53 29.05
C THR A 198 5.72 13.34 28.13
N LYS A 199 5.15 14.15 27.23
CA LYS A 199 5.91 15.07 26.35
C LYS A 199 6.66 16.12 27.17
N GLU A 200 6.01 16.70 28.16
CA GLU A 200 6.63 17.67 29.07
C GLU A 200 7.79 17.05 29.87
N ALA A 201 7.65 15.82 30.36
CA ALA A 201 8.71 15.08 31.02
C ALA A 201 9.90 14.80 30.07
N GLY A 202 9.62 14.42 28.82
CA GLY A 202 10.64 14.24 27.79
C GLY A 202 11.43 15.52 27.49
N MET A 203 10.74 16.65 27.31
CA MET A 203 11.38 17.96 27.09
C MET A 203 12.23 18.42 28.28
N LYS A 204 11.81 18.14 29.52
CA LYS A 204 12.62 18.45 30.72
C LYS A 204 13.89 17.61 30.82
N LEU A 205 13.85 16.36 30.36
CA LEU A 205 15.05 15.51 30.27
C LEU A 205 16.00 15.99 29.17
N GLU A 206 15.47 16.47 28.05
CA GLU A 206 16.26 17.10 26.99
C GLU A 206 16.92 18.42 27.46
N GLU A 207 16.22 19.23 28.26
CA GLU A 207 16.82 20.40 28.91
C GLU A 207 17.92 20.00 29.92
N LEU A 208 17.77 18.86 30.60
CA LEU A 208 18.77 18.32 31.52
C LEU A 208 20.03 17.84 30.78
N ASP A 209 19.87 17.19 29.63
CA ASP A 209 20.96 16.80 28.72
C ASP A 209 21.81 18.02 28.33
N SER A 210 21.17 19.16 28.04
CA SER A 210 21.84 20.41 27.67
C SER A 210 22.74 21.02 28.77
N LYS A 211 22.63 20.53 30.02
CA LYS A 211 23.38 21.00 31.19
C LYS A 211 24.61 20.15 31.54
N TYR A 212 24.81 19.01 30.86
CA TYR A 212 26.00 18.16 31.05
C TYR A 212 27.18 18.63 30.18
N ASP A 213 28.40 18.53 30.72
CA ASP A 213 29.62 18.89 29.96
C ASP A 213 30.00 17.76 29.00
N ALA A 214 29.96 18.06 27.69
CA ALA A 214 30.30 17.11 26.62
C ALA A 214 31.76 16.60 26.67
N ASN A 215 32.62 17.20 27.50
CA ASN A 215 34.03 16.88 27.63
C ASN A 215 34.38 15.97 28.82
N ASP A 216 33.45 15.70 29.75
CA ASP A 216 33.68 14.77 30.88
C ASP A 216 33.22 13.34 30.50
N PRO A 217 34.13 12.35 30.41
CA PRO A 217 33.79 10.98 30.01
C PRO A 217 32.75 10.29 30.90
N LYS A 218 32.69 10.64 32.21
CA LYS A 218 31.71 10.07 33.14
C LYS A 218 30.33 10.68 32.96
N GLN A 219 30.27 11.96 32.60
CA GLN A 219 29.02 12.68 32.33
C GLN A 219 28.48 12.38 30.94
N LYS A 220 29.35 12.14 29.95
CA LYS A 220 28.97 11.79 28.58
C LYS A 220 28.06 10.56 28.51
N GLN A 221 28.38 9.51 29.29
CA GLN A 221 27.56 8.30 29.33
C GLN A 221 26.19 8.53 29.98
N GLN A 222 26.12 9.43 30.97
CA GLN A 222 24.86 9.82 31.63
C GLN A 222 24.00 10.72 30.73
N ALA A 223 24.62 11.66 30.02
CA ALA A 223 23.97 12.51 29.02
C ALA A 223 23.36 11.66 27.88
N GLU A 224 24.11 10.70 27.33
CA GLU A 224 23.58 9.78 26.31
C GLU A 224 22.43 8.89 26.80
N GLN A 225 22.38 8.55 28.09
CA GLN A 225 21.25 7.83 28.68
C GLN A 225 20.03 8.74 28.83
N ILE A 226 20.23 9.97 29.33
CA ILE A 226 19.16 10.96 29.50
C ILE A 226 18.55 11.34 28.16
N LYS A 227 19.38 11.55 27.14
CA LYS A 227 18.96 11.84 25.77
C LYS A 227 18.17 10.69 25.13
N ARG A 228 18.55 9.43 25.40
CA ARG A 228 17.76 8.28 24.94
C ARG A 228 16.41 8.21 25.62
N MET A 229 16.36 8.46 26.94
CA MET A 229 15.10 8.49 27.69
C MET A 229 14.19 9.64 27.24
N SER A 230 14.73 10.83 26.95
CA SER A 230 13.94 11.96 26.44
C SER A 230 13.30 11.63 25.10
N ILE A 231 14.07 11.11 24.13
CA ILE A 231 13.58 10.69 22.81
C ILE A 231 12.48 9.63 22.96
N GLN A 232 12.68 8.62 23.83
CA GLN A 232 11.69 7.57 24.07
C GLN A 232 10.38 8.11 24.67
N LEU A 233 10.46 9.05 25.62
CA LEU A 233 9.27 9.67 26.23
C LEU A 233 8.52 10.57 25.25
N ILE A 234 9.24 11.31 24.40
CA ILE A 234 8.62 12.14 23.35
C ILE A 234 7.92 11.24 22.32
N GLN A 235 8.57 10.19 21.84
CA GLN A 235 7.97 9.22 20.91
C GLN A 235 6.75 8.50 21.51
N LEU A 236 6.81 8.12 22.79
CA LEU A 236 5.68 7.55 23.50
C LEU A 236 4.51 8.56 23.58
N SER A 237 4.81 9.83 23.87
CA SER A 237 3.79 10.88 23.91
C SER A 237 3.09 11.06 22.57
N GLU A 238 3.84 11.01 21.46
CA GLU A 238 3.30 11.14 20.11
C GLU A 238 2.40 9.96 19.75
N LYS A 239 2.82 8.73 20.08
CA LYS A 239 1.99 7.54 19.91
C LYS A 239 0.71 7.59 20.75
N MET A 240 0.77 8.14 21.97
CA MET A 240 -0.40 8.29 22.84
C MET A 240 -1.35 9.39 22.37
N LEU A 241 -0.84 10.51 21.85
CA LEU A 241 -1.63 11.57 21.22
C LEU A 241 -2.29 11.08 19.92
N GLN A 242 -1.57 10.32 19.11
CA GLN A 242 -2.14 9.63 17.94
C GLN A 242 -3.19 8.59 18.37
N GLY A 243 -2.95 7.86 19.46
CA GLY A 243 -3.94 6.97 20.07
C GLY A 243 -5.20 7.70 20.52
N ALA A 244 -5.07 8.90 21.11
CA ALA A 244 -6.18 9.76 21.48
C ALA A 244 -6.97 10.24 20.24
N GLN A 245 -6.29 10.66 19.18
CA GLN A 245 -6.91 11.07 17.91
C GLN A 245 -7.64 9.90 17.23
N LYS A 246 -7.01 8.71 17.18
CA LYS A 246 -7.63 7.48 16.65
C LYS A 246 -8.82 7.02 17.49
N SER A 247 -8.76 7.24 18.81
CA SER A 247 -9.87 6.94 19.73
C SER A 247 -10.98 7.99 19.68
N ALA A 248 -10.69 9.21 19.25
CA ALA A 248 -11.70 10.25 18.99
C ALA A 248 -12.54 9.95 17.74
N ALA A 249 -12.05 9.07 16.86
CA ALA A 249 -12.78 8.52 15.71
C ALA A 249 -13.59 7.25 16.05
N LEU A 250 -13.67 6.86 17.33
CA LEU A 250 -14.61 5.82 17.76
C LEU A 250 -16.05 6.32 17.55
N PRO A 251 -16.97 5.50 17.00
CA PRO A 251 -18.37 5.87 16.85
C PRO A 251 -18.94 6.37 18.18
N ASN A 252 -19.58 7.53 18.17
CA ASN A 252 -20.39 7.96 19.30
C ASN A 252 -21.53 6.96 19.49
N VAL A 253 -21.80 6.57 20.73
CA VAL A 253 -23.10 5.96 21.08
C VAL A 253 -24.18 6.94 20.59
N PRO A 254 -25.08 6.55 19.67
CA PRO A 254 -26.04 7.49 19.09
C PRO A 254 -26.87 8.15 20.20
N ASP A 255 -26.88 9.48 20.25
CA ASP A 255 -27.70 10.24 21.22
C ASP A 255 -29.17 9.84 21.15
N GLN A 256 -29.62 9.33 20.00
CA GLN A 256 -30.95 8.77 19.78
C GLN A 256 -31.25 7.56 20.67
N THR A 257 -30.25 6.71 20.95
CA THR A 257 -30.40 5.53 21.82
C THR A 257 -30.55 5.94 23.29
N ILE A 258 -29.69 6.86 23.78
CA ILE A 258 -29.78 7.42 25.14
C ILE A 258 -31.11 8.16 25.32
N ASN A 259 -31.50 8.97 24.34
CA ASN A 259 -32.77 9.71 24.37
C ASN A 259 -33.99 8.78 24.25
N GLY A 260 -33.88 7.67 23.53
CA GLY A 260 -34.88 6.61 23.47
C GLY A 260 -35.09 5.95 24.82
N LEU A 261 -34.00 5.54 25.49
CA LEU A 261 -34.03 4.97 26.84
C LEU A 261 -34.61 5.94 27.87
N LYS A 262 -34.25 7.24 27.82
CA LYS A 262 -34.84 8.29 28.67
C LYS A 262 -36.33 8.50 28.44
N ARG A 263 -36.82 8.33 27.20
CA ARG A 263 -38.26 8.38 26.90
C ARG A 263 -39.00 7.17 27.48
N ILE A 264 -38.40 5.98 27.42
CA ILE A 264 -38.93 4.76 28.03
C ILE A 264 -39.00 4.91 29.56
N GLU A 265 -37.94 5.39 30.19
CA GLU A 265 -37.89 5.73 31.62
C GLU A 265 -38.98 6.74 32.02
N SER A 266 -39.13 7.82 31.24
CA SER A 266 -40.15 8.85 31.47
C SER A 266 -41.58 8.31 31.29
N GLY A 267 -41.81 7.44 30.30
CA GLY A 267 -43.09 6.79 30.05
C GLY A 267 -43.50 5.85 31.19
N LEU A 268 -42.56 5.03 31.66
CA LEU A 268 -42.75 4.15 32.82
C LEU A 268 -43.03 4.93 34.11
N SER A 269 -42.39 6.09 34.29
CA SER A 269 -42.69 6.99 35.42
C SER A 269 -44.05 7.67 35.31
N LYS A 270 -44.53 8.02 34.11
CA LYS A 270 -45.86 8.64 33.93
C LYS A 270 -47.02 7.68 34.20
N GLN A 271 -46.86 6.38 33.95
CA GLN A 271 -47.87 5.38 34.32
C GLN A 271 -48.03 5.16 35.85
N GLN A 272 -47.12 5.72 36.66
CA GLN A 272 -47.22 5.71 38.13
C GLN A 272 -48.53 6.33 38.65
N GLY A 273 -49.01 7.40 38.02
CA GLY A 273 -50.26 8.07 38.40
C GLY A 273 -51.53 7.26 38.06
N GLN A 274 -51.43 6.29 37.14
CA GLN A 274 -52.56 5.41 36.77
C GLN A 274 -52.65 4.18 37.67
N PHE A 275 -51.53 3.71 38.23
CA PHE A 275 -51.47 2.58 39.17
C PHE A 275 -52.05 2.90 40.56
N GLU A 276 -51.91 4.14 41.04
CA GLU A 276 -52.54 4.63 42.27
C GLU A 276 -54.09 4.53 42.19
N ASN A 277 -54.67 4.87 41.04
CA ASN A 277 -56.11 4.75 40.79
C ASN A 277 -56.57 3.28 40.68
N PHE A 278 -55.65 2.35 40.38
CA PHE A 278 -55.92 0.93 40.24
C PHE A 278 -56.13 0.23 41.60
N ARG A 279 -55.54 0.73 42.70
CA ARG A 279 -55.70 0.17 44.08
C ARG A 279 -57.11 0.31 44.65
N ALA A 280 -57.94 1.19 44.10
CA ALA A 280 -59.26 1.53 44.68
C ALA A 280 -60.41 0.56 44.32
N GLY A 281 -60.24 -0.38 43.36
CA GLY A 281 -61.34 -1.22 42.83
C GLY A 281 -61.19 -2.73 43.06
N LYS A 282 -61.59 -3.23 44.22
CA LYS A 282 -61.29 -4.60 44.74
C LYS A 282 -62.04 -5.81 44.14
N ALA A 283 -62.70 -5.73 42.97
CA ALA A 283 -63.49 -6.87 42.46
C ALA A 283 -63.29 -7.24 40.97
N LYS A 284 -62.51 -6.46 40.20
CA LYS A 284 -62.07 -6.80 38.83
C LYS A 284 -60.57 -7.12 38.72
N GLN A 285 -59.83 -6.91 39.81
CA GLN A 285 -58.35 -6.86 39.85
C GLN A 285 -57.63 -8.18 39.54
N THR A 286 -58.23 -9.35 39.78
CA THR A 286 -57.53 -10.65 39.58
C THR A 286 -57.39 -11.01 38.10
N GLU A 287 -58.36 -10.63 37.27
CA GLU A 287 -58.37 -10.94 35.84
C GLU A 287 -57.47 -9.98 35.06
N ASP A 288 -57.55 -8.68 35.38
CA ASP A 288 -56.68 -7.64 34.81
C ASP A 288 -55.19 -7.86 35.19
N LEU A 289 -54.88 -8.31 36.42
CA LEU A 289 -53.51 -8.65 36.83
C LEU A 289 -52.97 -9.88 36.10
N LYS A 290 -53.85 -10.84 35.81
CA LYS A 290 -53.50 -12.06 35.05
C LYS A 290 -53.25 -11.75 33.58
N GLU A 291 -54.01 -10.80 33.02
CA GLU A 291 -53.81 -10.30 31.66
C GLU A 291 -52.51 -9.49 31.54
N LEU A 292 -52.20 -8.64 32.53
CA LEU A 292 -50.94 -7.88 32.60
C LEU A 292 -49.72 -8.79 32.78
N SER A 293 -49.82 -9.79 33.66
CA SER A 293 -48.81 -10.83 33.84
C SER A 293 -48.52 -11.56 32.53
N LYS A 294 -49.56 -12.06 31.85
CA LYS A 294 -49.41 -12.70 30.53
C LYS A 294 -48.75 -11.78 29.50
N GLY A 295 -49.14 -10.50 29.46
CA GLY A 295 -48.52 -9.52 28.57
C GLY A 295 -47.03 -9.27 28.86
N LEU A 296 -46.61 -9.33 30.13
CA LEU A 296 -45.20 -9.20 30.52
C LEU A 296 -44.39 -10.47 30.17
N ILE A 297 -44.96 -11.66 30.37
CA ILE A 297 -44.35 -12.94 29.94
C ILE A 297 -44.20 -12.96 28.42
N GLU A 298 -45.23 -12.57 27.68
CA GLU A 298 -45.21 -12.50 26.21
C GLU A 298 -44.20 -11.48 25.70
N MET A 299 -44.15 -10.27 26.28
CA MET A 299 -43.16 -9.26 25.94
C MET A 299 -41.73 -9.73 26.26
N GLY A 300 -41.52 -10.38 27.41
CA GLY A 300 -40.23 -10.94 27.77
C GLY A 300 -39.79 -12.06 26.83
N GLY A 301 -40.71 -12.96 26.45
CA GLY A 301 -40.47 -14.00 25.45
C GLY A 301 -40.09 -13.44 24.08
N ASN A 302 -40.79 -12.40 23.62
CA ASN A 302 -40.47 -11.72 22.36
C ASN A 302 -39.08 -11.05 22.40
N LEU A 303 -38.66 -10.49 23.53
CA LEU A 303 -37.32 -9.90 23.67
C LEU A 303 -36.20 -10.95 23.68
N VAL A 304 -36.44 -12.11 24.30
CA VAL A 304 -35.54 -13.28 24.20
C VAL A 304 -35.46 -13.77 22.75
N GLU A 305 -36.58 -13.86 22.04
CA GLU A 305 -36.60 -14.26 20.62
C GLU A 305 -35.84 -13.26 19.72
N ILE A 306 -35.97 -11.95 19.95
CA ILE A 306 -35.17 -10.93 19.25
C ILE A 306 -33.68 -11.10 19.59
N SER A 307 -33.33 -11.37 20.85
CA SER A 307 -31.95 -11.65 21.25
C SER A 307 -31.38 -12.88 20.52
N ASP A 308 -32.10 -14.00 20.48
CA ASP A 308 -31.68 -15.21 19.77
C ASP A 308 -31.50 -14.94 18.26
N ASN A 309 -32.37 -14.12 17.67
CA ASN A 309 -32.24 -13.70 16.27
C ASN A 309 -31.02 -12.82 16.03
N LEU A 310 -30.70 -11.88 16.94
CA LEU A 310 -29.49 -11.05 16.86
C LEU A 310 -28.22 -11.88 17.07
N THR A 311 -28.24 -12.85 17.99
CA THR A 311 -27.15 -13.82 18.17
C THR A 311 -26.93 -14.63 16.90
N THR A 312 -28.01 -15.06 16.25
CA THR A 312 -27.97 -15.76 14.96
C THR A 312 -27.42 -14.86 13.86
N MET A 313 -27.83 -13.60 13.79
CA MET A 313 -27.30 -12.60 12.86
C MET A 313 -25.80 -12.35 13.08
N ASN A 314 -25.35 -12.29 14.34
CA ASN A 314 -23.93 -12.18 14.67
C ASN A 314 -23.15 -13.44 14.27
N TYR A 315 -23.71 -14.63 14.47
CA TYR A 315 -23.09 -15.89 14.04
C TYR A 315 -22.88 -15.94 12.52
N TYR A 316 -23.83 -15.42 11.73
CA TYR A 316 -23.69 -15.32 10.27
C TYR A 316 -22.95 -14.05 9.82
N SER A 317 -22.55 -13.15 10.71
CA SER A 317 -21.90 -11.89 10.33
C SER A 317 -20.53 -12.09 9.68
N ASP A 318 -19.86 -13.23 9.92
CA ASP A 318 -18.63 -13.61 9.21
C ASP A 318 -18.87 -13.82 7.70
N THR A 319 -20.12 -14.02 7.28
CA THR A 319 -20.49 -14.08 5.85
C THR A 319 -20.66 -12.69 5.23
N LEU A 320 -20.79 -11.63 6.05
CA LEU A 320 -20.79 -10.23 5.63
C LEU A 320 -19.33 -9.75 5.62
N GLY A 321 -18.62 -10.04 4.54
CA GLY A 321 -17.22 -9.67 4.40
C GLY A 321 -17.00 -8.15 4.34
N PRO A 322 -15.89 -7.63 4.89
CA PRO A 322 -15.52 -6.24 4.69
C PRO A 322 -15.21 -5.98 3.21
N GLY A 323 -15.49 -4.76 2.76
CA GLY A 323 -15.26 -4.37 1.38
C GLY A 323 -15.60 -2.91 1.12
N LEU A 324 -15.45 -2.53 -0.15
CA LEU A 324 -15.88 -1.23 -0.64
C LEU A 324 -17.40 -1.05 -0.46
N PRO A 325 -17.85 0.15 -0.08
CA PRO A 325 -19.27 0.43 0.04
C PRO A 325 -19.93 0.48 -1.35
N GLU A 326 -21.13 -0.07 -1.48
CA GLU A 326 -21.92 0.00 -2.73
C GLU A 326 -22.49 1.40 -2.98
N LYS A 327 -22.62 2.22 -1.94
CA LYS A 327 -23.25 3.55 -2.01
C LYS A 327 -22.22 4.66 -1.87
N GLN A 328 -22.29 5.63 -2.77
CA GLN A 328 -21.45 6.83 -2.75
C GLN A 328 -21.53 7.60 -1.42
N GLU A 329 -22.73 7.79 -0.87
CA GLU A 329 -22.91 8.46 0.43
C GLU A 329 -22.16 7.76 1.57
N THR A 330 -22.04 6.43 1.50
CA THR A 330 -21.31 5.65 2.52
C THR A 330 -19.81 5.81 2.34
N LEU A 331 -19.32 5.87 1.09
CA LEU A 331 -17.93 6.17 0.79
C LEU A 331 -17.52 7.55 1.32
N GLU A 332 -18.35 8.57 1.07
CA GLU A 332 -18.12 9.92 1.57
C GLU A 332 -18.05 9.97 3.10
N TYR A 333 -18.96 9.27 3.79
CA TYR A 333 -18.93 9.17 5.26
C TYR A 333 -17.66 8.47 5.81
N MET A 334 -17.11 7.53 5.04
CA MET A 334 -15.87 6.85 5.40
C MET A 334 -14.64 7.74 5.21
N VAL A 335 -14.62 8.57 4.16
CA VAL A 335 -13.47 9.42 3.80
C VAL A 335 -13.47 10.76 4.53
N TYR A 336 -14.64 11.37 4.68
CA TYR A 336 -14.83 12.65 5.35
C TYR A 336 -15.38 12.45 6.77
N ASP A 337 -15.20 13.45 7.63
CA ASP A 337 -15.83 13.51 8.96
C ASP A 337 -17.17 14.25 8.90
N ASP A 338 -17.88 14.31 10.03
CA ASP A 338 -19.19 14.97 10.14
C ASP A 338 -19.14 16.49 9.84
N SER A 339 -17.95 17.09 9.81
CA SER A 339 -17.75 18.50 9.45
C SER A 339 -17.45 18.71 7.97
N GLY A 340 -17.44 17.62 7.18
CA GLY A 340 -17.08 17.63 5.76
C GLY A 340 -15.56 17.72 5.52
N LYS A 341 -14.73 17.50 6.55
CA LYS A 341 -13.28 17.52 6.42
C LYS A 341 -12.75 16.13 6.13
N LYS A 342 -11.89 16.00 5.11
CA LYS A 342 -11.20 14.74 4.77
C LYS A 342 -10.37 14.26 5.97
N ARG A 343 -10.51 12.98 6.32
CA ARG A 343 -9.76 12.37 7.43
C ARG A 343 -8.27 12.28 7.07
N GLU A 344 -7.40 12.52 8.05
CA GLU A 344 -5.95 12.66 7.82
C GLU A 344 -5.30 11.43 7.17
N ILE A 345 -5.83 10.23 7.43
CA ILE A 345 -5.31 8.99 6.86
C ILE A 345 -5.38 8.97 5.32
N PHE A 346 -6.28 9.73 4.70
CA PHE A 346 -6.43 9.80 3.25
C PHE A 346 -5.55 10.86 2.60
N ASN A 347 -4.85 11.70 3.36
CA ASN A 347 -4.07 12.81 2.80
C ASN A 347 -2.93 12.35 1.86
N GLU A 348 -2.41 11.13 2.04
CA GLU A 348 -1.34 10.59 1.21
C GLU A 348 -1.84 9.94 -0.08
N VAL A 349 -3.12 9.58 -0.16
CA VAL A 349 -3.71 8.80 -1.27
C VAL A 349 -4.84 9.52 -2.01
N ILE A 350 -5.43 10.56 -1.41
CA ILE A 350 -6.35 11.49 -2.07
C ILE A 350 -5.67 12.85 -1.97
N ILE A 351 -5.09 13.33 -3.06
CA ILE A 351 -4.30 14.57 -3.07
C ILE A 351 -5.25 15.77 -2.98
N ASP A 352 -6.25 15.78 -3.84
CA ASP A 352 -7.29 16.80 -3.94
C ASP A 352 -8.58 16.16 -4.49
N ASP A 353 -9.59 16.99 -4.77
CA ASP A 353 -10.90 16.53 -5.23
C ASP A 353 -10.86 15.94 -6.66
N HIS A 354 -9.75 16.09 -7.39
CA HIS A 354 -9.58 15.61 -8.77
C HIS A 354 -8.51 14.53 -8.90
N THR A 355 -7.66 14.30 -7.88
CA THR A 355 -6.51 13.42 -7.98
C THR A 355 -6.43 12.41 -6.83
N MET A 356 -6.45 11.12 -7.16
CA MET A 356 -6.10 10.02 -6.25
C MET A 356 -4.79 9.36 -6.65
N LEU A 357 -4.14 8.75 -5.68
CA LEU A 357 -2.84 8.10 -5.80
C LEU A 357 -2.91 6.68 -5.26
N MET A 358 -2.43 5.74 -6.06
CA MET A 358 -2.07 4.39 -5.66
C MET A 358 -0.55 4.25 -5.73
N MET A 359 0.06 3.73 -4.67
CA MET A 359 1.49 3.44 -4.59
C MET A 359 1.71 1.94 -4.50
N VAL A 360 2.57 1.42 -5.36
CA VAL A 360 2.96 0.01 -5.40
C VAL A 360 4.44 -0.06 -5.04
N LYS A 361 4.74 -0.57 -3.86
CA LYS A 361 6.10 -0.71 -3.36
C LYS A 361 6.62 -2.12 -3.62
N PHE A 362 7.83 -2.23 -4.15
CA PHE A 362 8.48 -3.52 -4.39
C PHE A 362 9.24 -3.98 -3.14
N ASP A 363 9.52 -5.28 -3.08
CA ASP A 363 10.51 -5.80 -2.14
C ASP A 363 11.90 -5.17 -2.39
N GLY A 364 12.75 -5.22 -1.38
CA GLY A 364 14.13 -4.74 -1.49
C GLY A 364 14.91 -5.50 -2.56
N ASN A 365 15.74 -4.78 -3.33
CA ASN A 365 16.68 -5.37 -4.30
C ASN A 365 16.03 -6.23 -5.41
N VAL A 366 14.77 -5.98 -5.74
CA VAL A 366 14.09 -6.65 -6.86
C VAL A 366 14.74 -6.27 -8.19
N SER A 367 14.97 -7.28 -9.05
CA SER A 367 15.58 -7.08 -10.36
C SER A 367 14.75 -6.18 -11.30
N ASP A 368 15.43 -5.43 -12.16
CA ASP A 368 14.78 -4.51 -13.09
C ASP A 368 13.83 -5.19 -14.09
N ASP A 369 14.10 -6.45 -14.47
CA ASP A 369 13.22 -7.19 -15.37
C ASP A 369 11.88 -7.54 -14.69
N VAL A 370 11.88 -7.86 -13.40
CA VAL A 370 10.64 -8.09 -12.61
C VAL A 370 9.87 -6.78 -12.46
N LYS A 371 10.57 -5.70 -12.09
CA LYS A 371 9.98 -4.35 -11.97
C LYS A 371 9.35 -3.88 -13.29
N SER A 372 10.03 -4.10 -14.42
CA SER A 372 9.51 -3.85 -15.77
C SER A 372 8.27 -4.69 -16.08
N GLY A 373 8.25 -5.97 -15.68
CA GLY A 373 7.11 -6.86 -15.84
C GLY A 373 5.86 -6.36 -15.10
N VAL A 374 6.01 -5.95 -13.84
CA VAL A 374 4.91 -5.36 -13.06
C VAL A 374 4.46 -4.02 -13.66
N SER A 375 5.39 -3.14 -14.05
CA SER A 375 5.05 -1.89 -14.73
C SER A 375 4.22 -2.10 -16.00
N LYS A 376 4.57 -3.11 -16.81
CA LYS A 376 3.80 -3.49 -18.00
C LYS A 376 2.42 -4.04 -17.64
N THR A 377 2.34 -4.87 -16.60
CA THR A 377 1.06 -5.42 -16.11
C THR A 377 0.11 -4.30 -15.69
N ILE A 378 0.61 -3.31 -14.94
CA ILE A 378 -0.15 -2.11 -14.56
C ILE A 378 -0.64 -1.36 -15.80
N LYS A 379 0.27 -1.03 -16.73
CA LYS A 379 -0.09 -0.31 -17.96
C LYS A 379 -1.09 -1.07 -18.82
N SER A 380 -0.95 -2.40 -18.93
CA SER A 380 -1.90 -3.25 -19.66
C SER A 380 -3.28 -3.23 -19.01
N TYR A 381 -3.37 -3.40 -17.70
CA TYR A 381 -4.63 -3.36 -16.97
C TYR A 381 -5.36 -2.03 -17.18
N LEU A 382 -4.65 -0.90 -17.01
CA LEU A 382 -5.23 0.44 -17.15
C LEU A 382 -5.69 0.73 -18.59
N ASN A 383 -4.98 0.20 -19.60
CA ASN A 383 -5.37 0.35 -21.00
C ASN A 383 -6.56 -0.53 -21.40
N GLU A 384 -6.65 -1.73 -20.83
CA GLU A 384 -7.73 -2.70 -21.12
C GLU A 384 -9.04 -2.38 -20.38
N ASN A 385 -8.94 -1.78 -19.19
CA ASN A 385 -10.08 -1.47 -18.31
C ASN A 385 -10.28 0.05 -18.18
N GLN A 386 -10.43 0.77 -19.28
CA GLN A 386 -10.62 2.22 -19.22
C GLN A 386 -11.90 2.59 -18.44
N ILE A 387 -11.78 3.58 -17.55
CA ILE A 387 -12.92 4.18 -16.86
C ILE A 387 -13.31 5.48 -17.57
N GLU A 388 -14.61 5.78 -17.62
CA GLU A 388 -15.10 7.05 -18.12
C GLU A 388 -14.62 8.25 -17.29
N SER A 389 -14.36 9.37 -17.97
CA SER A 389 -13.95 10.63 -17.34
C SER A 389 -12.76 10.51 -16.35
N THR A 390 -11.83 9.60 -16.61
CA THR A 390 -10.68 9.37 -15.73
C THR A 390 -9.42 9.13 -16.53
N ASP A 391 -8.47 10.04 -16.42
CA ASP A 391 -7.13 9.84 -16.94
C ASP A 391 -6.27 9.11 -15.90
N THR A 392 -5.46 8.15 -16.34
CA THR A 392 -4.55 7.42 -15.47
C THR A 392 -3.11 7.62 -15.90
N MET A 393 -2.24 7.91 -14.93
CA MET A 393 -0.82 8.13 -15.17
C MET A 393 0.02 7.20 -14.30
N VAL A 394 0.90 6.42 -14.93
CA VAL A 394 1.84 5.54 -14.25
C VAL A 394 3.23 6.17 -14.23
N SER A 395 3.81 6.33 -13.05
CA SER A 395 5.09 6.98 -12.80
C SER A 395 5.88 6.25 -11.71
N GLY A 396 6.99 6.83 -11.27
CA GLY A 396 7.93 6.24 -10.31
C GLY A 396 9.23 5.76 -10.98
N LYS A 397 10.25 5.51 -10.16
CA LYS A 397 11.58 5.14 -10.64
C LYS A 397 11.59 3.89 -11.55
N PRO A 398 10.89 2.79 -11.20
CA PRO A 398 10.86 1.61 -12.07
C PRO A 398 10.28 1.86 -13.46
N VAL A 399 9.27 2.73 -13.55
CA VAL A 399 8.62 3.10 -14.82
C VAL A 399 9.54 3.99 -15.65
N LEU A 400 10.22 4.93 -15.01
CA LEU A 400 11.20 5.81 -15.66
C LEU A 400 12.39 5.02 -16.18
N ASP A 401 12.95 4.12 -15.38
CA ASP A 401 14.09 3.29 -15.74
C ASP A 401 13.73 2.35 -16.93
N ASP A 402 12.54 1.75 -16.93
CA ASP A 402 12.05 0.95 -18.06
C ASP A 402 11.89 1.79 -19.34
N ALA A 403 11.36 3.02 -19.21
CA ALA A 403 11.22 3.95 -20.33
C ALA A 403 12.59 4.39 -20.89
N ILE A 404 13.56 4.67 -20.03
CA ILE A 404 14.93 5.00 -20.42
C ILE A 404 15.58 3.82 -21.13
N ARG A 405 15.50 2.60 -20.56
CA ARG A 405 16.06 1.38 -21.17
C ARG A 405 15.44 1.10 -22.55
N SER A 406 14.12 1.22 -22.68
CA SER A 406 13.44 1.07 -23.97
C SER A 406 13.93 2.11 -24.98
N SER A 407 14.02 3.38 -24.56
CA SER A 407 14.52 4.49 -25.39
C SER A 407 15.98 4.32 -25.78
N MET A 408 16.83 3.80 -24.88
CA MET A 408 18.23 3.47 -25.16
C MET A 408 18.33 2.38 -26.22
N LYS A 409 17.54 1.31 -26.10
CA LYS A 409 17.52 0.22 -27.09
C LYS A 409 17.10 0.72 -28.47
N GLU A 410 16.03 1.50 -28.54
CA GLU A 410 15.57 2.09 -29.79
C GLU A 410 16.61 3.06 -30.39
N SER A 411 17.22 3.89 -29.55
CA SER A 411 18.25 4.85 -29.96
C SER A 411 19.50 4.15 -30.47
N ILE A 412 19.99 3.12 -29.79
CA ILE A 412 21.12 2.30 -30.24
C ILE A 412 20.81 1.69 -31.61
N GLN A 413 19.62 1.10 -31.78
CA GLN A 413 19.22 0.51 -33.06
C GLN A 413 19.17 1.55 -34.18
N LYS A 414 18.55 2.71 -33.93
CA LYS A 414 18.47 3.82 -34.90
C LYS A 414 19.84 4.38 -35.25
N MET A 415 20.68 4.64 -34.25
CA MET A 415 22.03 5.17 -34.45
C MET A 415 22.90 4.18 -35.24
N MET A 416 22.90 2.90 -34.87
CA MET A 416 23.65 1.86 -35.58
C MET A 416 23.22 1.73 -37.04
N MET A 417 21.91 1.69 -37.30
CA MET A 417 21.38 1.61 -38.65
C MET A 417 21.76 2.84 -39.49
N LEU A 418 21.67 4.04 -38.90
CA LEU A 418 22.02 5.29 -39.58
C LEU A 418 23.54 5.39 -39.82
N SER A 419 24.37 4.98 -38.86
CA SER A 419 25.83 4.92 -39.00
C SER A 419 26.24 3.96 -40.11
N ILE A 420 25.67 2.75 -40.15
CA ILE A 420 25.94 1.77 -41.20
C ILE A 420 25.49 2.32 -42.56
N LEU A 421 24.30 2.92 -42.64
CA LEU A 421 23.79 3.52 -43.88
C LEU A 421 24.72 4.62 -44.41
N PHE A 422 25.07 5.59 -43.56
CA PHE A 422 26.02 6.64 -43.95
C PHE A 422 27.38 6.07 -44.35
N MET A 423 27.85 5.03 -43.65
CA MET A 423 29.12 4.42 -43.99
C MET A 423 29.08 3.70 -45.33
N VAL A 424 28.00 2.98 -45.64
CA VAL A 424 27.79 2.38 -46.97
C VAL A 424 27.81 3.44 -48.05
N ILE A 425 27.12 4.58 -47.84
CA ILE A 425 27.11 5.71 -48.78
C ILE A 425 28.52 6.26 -48.98
N ILE A 426 29.24 6.55 -47.89
CA ILE A 426 30.61 7.08 -47.95
C ILE A 426 31.54 6.11 -48.69
N LEU A 427 31.53 4.82 -48.34
CA LEU A 427 32.36 3.82 -49.01
C LEU A 427 32.00 3.67 -50.49
N PHE A 428 30.71 3.80 -50.82
CA PHE A 428 30.24 3.71 -52.19
C PHE A 428 30.78 4.86 -53.06
N PHE A 429 30.81 6.09 -52.53
CA PHE A 429 31.29 7.28 -53.24
C PHE A 429 32.81 7.48 -53.15
N ALA A 430 33.44 7.11 -52.05
CA ALA A 430 34.87 7.31 -51.82
C ALA A 430 35.74 6.26 -52.52
N PHE A 431 35.23 5.02 -52.69
CA PHE A 431 36.01 3.90 -53.25
C PHE A 431 35.33 3.25 -54.44
N ASN A 432 35.99 3.29 -55.60
CA ASN A 432 35.55 2.65 -56.85
C ASN A 432 36.11 1.22 -57.03
N VAL A 433 36.11 0.40 -55.97
CA VAL A 433 36.69 -0.96 -55.98
C VAL A 433 35.62 -2.03 -55.69
N SER A 434 35.78 -3.25 -56.21
CA SER A 434 34.83 -4.37 -56.05
C SER A 434 34.65 -4.84 -54.60
N TRP A 435 35.64 -4.64 -53.73
CA TRP A 435 35.62 -5.06 -52.32
C TRP A 435 35.38 -3.91 -51.33
N ARG A 436 34.68 -2.86 -51.75
CA ARG A 436 34.50 -1.62 -50.97
C ARG A 436 33.77 -1.78 -49.63
N LEU A 437 33.02 -2.88 -49.42
CA LEU A 437 32.30 -3.15 -48.16
C LEU A 437 33.10 -4.04 -47.19
N LEU A 438 34.27 -4.53 -47.59
CA LEU A 438 35.11 -5.36 -46.73
C LEU A 438 35.54 -4.65 -45.43
N PRO A 439 35.90 -3.34 -45.43
CA PRO A 439 36.17 -2.60 -44.20
C PRO A 439 34.97 -2.55 -43.26
N LEU A 440 33.76 -2.39 -43.82
CA LEU A 440 32.52 -2.36 -43.06
C LEU A 440 32.25 -3.71 -42.38
N ALA A 441 32.48 -4.82 -43.08
CA ALA A 441 32.32 -6.15 -42.49
C ALA A 441 33.31 -6.38 -41.34
N ILE A 442 34.57 -5.95 -41.49
CA ILE A 442 35.60 -6.05 -40.44
C ILE A 442 35.18 -5.28 -39.19
N ILE A 443 34.72 -4.03 -39.34
CA ILE A 443 34.32 -3.22 -38.17
C ILE A 443 33.05 -3.76 -37.50
N LEU A 444 32.08 -4.29 -38.25
CA LEU A 444 30.89 -4.91 -37.65
C LEU A 444 31.24 -6.13 -36.80
N ILE A 445 32.17 -6.97 -37.26
CA ILE A 445 32.70 -8.09 -36.47
C ILE A 445 33.36 -7.58 -35.18
N ALA A 446 34.15 -6.50 -35.25
CA ALA A 446 34.79 -5.91 -34.09
C ALA A 446 33.79 -5.28 -33.09
N VAL A 447 32.73 -4.63 -33.58
CA VAL A 447 31.63 -4.10 -32.75
C VAL A 447 30.91 -5.23 -32.03
N ILE A 448 30.51 -6.29 -32.76
CA ILE A 448 29.85 -7.47 -32.17
C ILE A 448 30.78 -8.13 -31.15
N GLY A 449 32.07 -8.23 -31.45
CA GLY A 449 33.08 -8.74 -30.52
C GLY A 449 33.18 -7.91 -29.24
N THR A 450 33.15 -6.59 -29.36
CA THR A 450 33.18 -5.65 -28.23
C THR A 450 31.93 -5.80 -27.36
N VAL A 451 30.73 -5.74 -27.94
CA VAL A 451 29.46 -5.93 -27.21
C VAL A 451 29.40 -7.32 -26.58
N GLY A 452 29.87 -8.33 -27.29
CA GLY A 452 29.98 -9.69 -26.83
C GLY A 452 30.87 -9.85 -25.60
N LEU A 453 32.06 -9.24 -25.65
CA LEU A 453 32.99 -9.20 -24.54
C LEU A 453 32.41 -8.46 -23.33
N MET A 454 31.72 -7.34 -23.56
CA MET A 454 31.02 -6.60 -22.49
C MET A 454 30.00 -7.48 -21.78
N GLY A 455 29.24 -8.31 -22.50
CA GLY A 455 28.31 -9.26 -21.90
C GLY A 455 28.96 -10.40 -21.13
N TRP A 456 30.15 -10.86 -21.55
CA TRP A 456 30.93 -11.86 -20.79
C TRP A 456 31.53 -11.29 -19.50
N ILE A 457 32.01 -10.05 -19.52
CA ILE A 457 32.61 -9.37 -18.37
C ILE A 457 31.53 -8.67 -17.51
N GLN A 458 30.25 -8.74 -17.91
CA GLN A 458 29.11 -8.10 -17.24
C GLN A 458 29.28 -6.58 -17.09
N ILE A 459 29.85 -5.93 -18.11
CA ILE A 459 29.92 -4.46 -18.17
C ILE A 459 28.61 -3.95 -18.78
N PRO A 460 27.77 -3.24 -18.02
CA PRO A 460 26.50 -2.77 -18.53
C PRO A 460 26.68 -1.62 -19.52
N ILE A 461 25.76 -1.51 -20.47
CA ILE A 461 25.65 -0.34 -21.34
C ILE A 461 24.86 0.74 -20.61
N THR A 462 25.52 1.87 -20.36
CA THR A 462 24.93 3.11 -19.83
C THR A 462 24.57 4.08 -20.95
N MET A 463 23.74 5.10 -20.65
CA MET A 463 23.42 6.20 -21.57
C MET A 463 24.66 6.91 -22.14
N VAL A 464 25.76 6.98 -21.40
CA VAL A 464 27.02 7.58 -21.87
C VAL A 464 27.74 6.62 -22.82
N SER A 465 27.87 5.36 -22.43
CA SER A 465 28.60 4.35 -23.23
C SER A 465 27.92 4.04 -24.56
N MET A 466 26.59 4.16 -24.68
CA MET A 466 25.91 3.87 -25.93
C MET A 466 26.28 4.82 -27.09
N ALA A 467 26.67 6.06 -26.77
CA ALA A 467 27.12 7.04 -27.76
C ALA A 467 28.47 6.64 -28.41
N VAL A 468 29.21 5.70 -27.80
CA VAL A 468 30.48 5.22 -28.32
C VAL A 468 30.30 4.32 -29.54
N PHE A 469 29.17 3.61 -29.70
CA PHE A 469 29.01 2.64 -30.80
C PHE A 469 29.07 3.29 -32.21
N PRO A 470 28.36 4.39 -32.50
CA PRO A 470 28.50 5.11 -33.77
C PRO A 470 29.93 5.62 -34.01
N ILE A 471 30.58 6.14 -32.97
CA ILE A 471 31.96 6.65 -33.02
C ILE A 471 32.93 5.50 -33.33
N LEU A 472 32.71 4.33 -32.73
CA LEU A 472 33.52 3.14 -32.94
C LEU A 472 33.43 2.66 -34.39
N ILE A 473 32.24 2.73 -35.02
CA ILE A 473 32.09 2.43 -36.45
C ILE A 473 32.90 3.43 -37.29
N GLY A 474 32.74 4.73 -37.03
CA GLY A 474 33.41 5.79 -37.80
C GLY A 474 34.93 5.78 -37.68
N LEU A 475 35.48 5.61 -36.47
CA LEU A 475 36.94 5.55 -36.28
C LEU A 475 37.52 4.19 -36.64
N GLY A 476 36.80 3.11 -36.36
CA GLY A 476 37.29 1.75 -36.58
C GLY A 476 37.37 1.39 -38.07
N ILE A 477 36.50 1.96 -38.89
CA ILE A 477 36.54 1.73 -40.33
C ILE A 477 37.71 2.44 -41.01
N ASP A 478 38.17 3.59 -40.52
CA ASP A 478 39.36 4.28 -41.05
C ASP A 478 40.59 3.35 -41.01
N TYR A 479 40.78 2.63 -39.90
CA TYR A 479 41.84 1.63 -39.79
C TYR A 479 41.66 0.46 -40.75
N ALA A 480 40.43 0.00 -40.93
CA ALA A 480 40.14 -1.09 -41.87
C ALA A 480 40.36 -0.67 -43.33
N ILE A 481 40.05 0.58 -43.68
CA ILE A 481 40.33 1.20 -44.98
C ILE A 481 41.85 1.29 -45.20
N GLN A 482 42.60 1.83 -44.23
CA GLN A 482 44.06 1.94 -44.34
C GLN A 482 44.73 0.57 -44.54
N LEU A 483 44.24 -0.45 -43.83
CA LEU A 483 44.70 -1.83 -44.00
C LEU A 483 44.39 -2.36 -45.40
N GLN A 484 43.18 -2.13 -45.90
CA GLN A 484 42.78 -2.59 -47.23
C GLN A 484 43.57 -1.89 -48.34
N ASN A 485 43.75 -0.56 -48.25
CA ASN A 485 44.51 0.21 -49.23
C ASN A 485 45.95 -0.29 -49.29
N ARG A 486 46.61 -0.42 -48.14
CA ARG A 486 47.99 -0.92 -48.07
C ARG A 486 48.14 -2.36 -48.59
N TYR A 487 47.18 -3.22 -48.29
CA TYR A 487 47.16 -4.59 -48.85
C TYR A 487 47.04 -4.57 -50.38
N THR A 488 46.23 -3.66 -50.92
CA THR A 488 46.04 -3.53 -52.37
C THR A 488 47.28 -2.95 -53.06
N GLU A 489 47.96 -1.98 -52.43
CA GLU A 489 49.23 -1.41 -52.90
C GLU A 489 50.32 -2.49 -52.99
N GLU A 490 50.53 -3.27 -51.92
CA GLU A 490 51.60 -4.30 -51.92
C GLU A 490 51.31 -5.46 -52.90
N MET A 491 50.03 -5.82 -53.11
CA MET A 491 49.68 -6.81 -54.13
C MET A 491 49.94 -6.32 -55.56
N ALA A 492 49.77 -5.01 -55.82
CA ALA A 492 50.06 -4.43 -57.12
C ALA A 492 51.59 -4.36 -57.37
N GLU A 493 52.39 -4.08 -56.34
CA GLU A 493 53.86 -4.08 -56.43
C GLU A 493 54.43 -5.50 -56.66
N GLU A 494 53.87 -6.54 -56.02
CA GLU A 494 54.29 -7.94 -56.26
C GLU A 494 53.94 -8.44 -57.68
N GLU A 495 52.88 -7.92 -58.31
CA GLU A 495 52.55 -8.23 -59.70
C GLU A 495 53.50 -7.55 -60.71
N GLU A 496 54.00 -6.33 -60.41
CA GLU A 496 54.99 -5.62 -61.26
C GLU A 496 56.41 -6.21 -61.17
N ASP A 497 56.82 -6.78 -60.03
CA ASP A 497 58.14 -7.42 -59.85
C ASP A 497 58.22 -8.84 -60.47
N HIS A 498 57.10 -9.38 -60.97
CA HIS A 498 56.98 -10.72 -61.56
C HIS A 498 56.69 -10.74 -63.08
N GLU A 499 56.52 -9.58 -63.73
CA GLU A 499 56.62 -9.40 -65.19
C GLU A 499 58.05 -9.01 -65.62
#